data_AF-A0A382PQ40-F1
#
_entry.id   AF-A0A382PQ40-F1
#
_cell.length_a   1.000
_cell.length_b   1.000
_cell.length_c   1.000
_cell.angle_alpha   90.00
_cell.angle_beta   90.00
_cell.angle_gamma   90.00
#
_symmetry.space_group_name_H-M   'P 1'
#
loop_
_entity.id
_entity.type
_entity.pdbx_description
1 polymer ?
#
loop_
_entity_poly.entity_id
_entity_poly.type
_entity_poly.pdbx_seq_one_letter_code
_entity_poly.pdbx_strand_id
1 'polypeptide(L)'
;PFNEVTITLSEGWNLFSGLSTSISSDIMYNSDIVQGGTIYGLDGVYYEAETIEPGKGYWVRATQDGETTLSSGSSAKQVSFVNRVEDANSITFSNEKHSTKLYFGAEIPEEEILSYSLPPTFPQMEFDVRFSGDMKYVKEAGDIEILNTSDFIFIDYNLSNKTDDNLIWVMTTQSGEEYILDGSDKIIISGNTSMLKLHLKNTIPSEIALVAAYPNPFNPVTTIGYSIPDIKNVKLEIYDLQGKMIRQLVNTSQSPGQYFVDWDGRNLYGQSVSSGTYIYKLTAGEFSRANKIVFLK
;
A
#
# COMPACT_ATOMS: atom_id res chain seq x y z
N PRO A 1 30.95 -29.99 -24.65
CA PRO A 1 29.64 -29.47 -24.22
C PRO A 1 29.11 -30.31 -23.04
N PHE A 2 28.92 -29.67 -21.89
CA PHE A 2 28.21 -30.29 -20.77
C PHE A 2 26.72 -30.16 -21.05
N ASN A 3 26.08 -31.26 -21.39
CA ASN A 3 24.64 -31.33 -21.72
C ASN A 3 23.79 -31.72 -20.51
N GLU A 4 24.44 -32.07 -19.40
CA GLU A 4 23.82 -32.46 -18.15
C GLU A 4 24.68 -32.01 -16.97
N VAL A 5 24.04 -31.51 -15.91
CA VAL A 5 24.70 -31.17 -14.64
C VAL A 5 23.77 -31.47 -13.49
N THR A 6 24.28 -32.18 -12.48
CA THR A 6 23.59 -32.36 -11.19
C THR A 6 24.05 -31.28 -10.23
N ILE A 7 23.07 -30.65 -9.57
CA ILE A 7 23.27 -29.55 -8.63
C ILE A 7 22.69 -29.97 -7.30
N THR A 8 23.52 -29.90 -6.27
CA THR A 8 23.08 -30.04 -4.87
C THR A 8 22.55 -28.71 -4.38
N LEU A 9 21.34 -28.70 -3.84
CA LEU A 9 20.65 -27.54 -3.30
C LEU A 9 20.42 -27.73 -1.80
N SER A 10 20.62 -26.67 -1.03
CA SER A 10 20.16 -26.58 0.37
C SER A 10 18.83 -25.85 0.43
N GLU A 11 17.99 -26.10 1.43
CA GLU A 11 16.75 -25.35 1.63
C GLU A 11 17.03 -23.83 1.63
N GLY A 12 16.21 -23.07 0.88
CA GLY A 12 16.38 -21.64 0.69
C GLY A 12 17.14 -21.25 -0.58
N TRP A 13 17.85 -20.12 -0.55
CA TRP A 13 18.48 -19.53 -1.72
C TRP A 13 19.83 -20.17 -2.05
N ASN A 14 19.98 -20.64 -3.29
CA ASN A 14 21.19 -21.23 -3.82
C ASN A 14 21.64 -20.48 -5.07
N LEU A 15 22.95 -20.42 -5.29
CA LEU A 15 23.53 -19.91 -6.52
C LEU A 15 24.02 -21.06 -7.38
N PHE A 16 23.67 -21.05 -8.66
CA PHE A 16 24.11 -22.05 -9.63
C PHE A 16 24.44 -21.44 -11.00
N SER A 17 25.02 -22.25 -11.88
CA SER A 17 25.28 -21.87 -13.27
C SER A 17 24.68 -22.88 -14.24
N GLY A 18 24.33 -22.41 -15.44
CA GLY A 18 23.75 -23.24 -16.49
C GLY A 18 24.72 -24.20 -17.20
N LEU A 19 24.19 -24.85 -18.24
CA LEU A 19 24.91 -25.75 -19.13
C LEU A 19 25.79 -24.97 -20.13
N SER A 20 26.49 -25.71 -21.01
CA SER A 20 27.22 -25.10 -22.14
C SER A 20 26.30 -24.54 -23.25
N THR A 21 24.98 -24.65 -23.09
CA THR A 21 23.95 -24.19 -24.03
C THR A 21 22.84 -23.49 -23.27
N SER A 22 22.22 -22.48 -23.88
CA SER A 22 21.04 -21.81 -23.32
C SER A 22 19.86 -22.78 -23.24
N ILE A 23 19.14 -22.73 -22.12
CA ILE A 23 17.98 -23.56 -21.82
C ILE A 23 16.92 -22.72 -21.11
N SER A 24 15.64 -23.10 -21.26
CA SER A 24 14.55 -22.46 -20.51
C SER A 24 14.73 -22.68 -19.00
N SER A 25 14.45 -21.65 -18.20
CA SER A 25 14.44 -21.71 -16.74
C SER A 25 13.40 -22.68 -16.20
N ASP A 26 12.28 -22.87 -16.92
CA ASP A 26 11.16 -23.73 -16.50
C ASP A 26 11.58 -25.18 -16.31
N ILE A 27 12.70 -25.61 -16.92
CA ILE A 27 13.25 -26.94 -16.69
C ILE A 27 13.56 -27.20 -15.21
N MET A 28 13.87 -26.16 -14.44
CA MET A 28 14.15 -26.28 -13.01
C MET A 28 12.89 -26.62 -12.21
N TYR A 29 11.71 -26.17 -12.66
CA TYR A 29 10.44 -26.39 -11.97
C TYR A 29 9.87 -27.80 -12.18
N ASN A 30 10.51 -28.61 -13.03
CA ASN A 30 10.23 -30.05 -13.08
C ASN A 30 10.73 -30.79 -11.84
N SER A 31 11.55 -30.14 -11.01
CA SER A 31 12.06 -30.67 -9.77
C SER A 31 11.13 -30.33 -8.62
N ASP A 32 10.72 -31.33 -7.84
CA ASP A 32 9.85 -31.14 -6.67
C ASP A 32 10.50 -30.32 -5.54
N ILE A 33 11.82 -30.08 -5.62
CA ILE A 33 12.56 -29.30 -4.62
C ILE A 33 12.74 -27.83 -5.01
N VAL A 34 12.36 -27.41 -6.22
CA VAL A 34 12.54 -26.02 -6.68
C VAL A 34 11.22 -25.27 -6.60
N GLN A 35 11.24 -24.10 -5.96
CA GLN A 35 10.08 -23.22 -5.93
C GLN A 35 9.88 -22.55 -7.30
N GLY A 36 8.67 -22.67 -7.87
CA GLY A 36 8.29 -21.98 -9.11
C GLY A 36 8.50 -20.46 -9.02
N GLY A 37 8.89 -19.82 -10.13
CA GLY A 37 9.07 -18.36 -10.20
C GLY A 37 10.31 -17.83 -9.47
N THR A 38 11.24 -18.69 -9.04
CA THR A 38 12.40 -18.27 -8.22
C THR A 38 13.74 -18.31 -8.94
N ILE A 39 13.76 -18.37 -10.27
CA ILE A 39 15.01 -18.29 -11.05
C ILE A 39 15.34 -16.83 -11.35
N TYR A 40 16.35 -16.28 -10.67
CA TYR A 40 16.73 -14.87 -10.81
C TYR A 40 18.15 -14.71 -11.36
N GLY A 41 18.29 -13.85 -12.35
CA GLY A 41 19.57 -13.24 -12.73
C GLY A 41 19.77 -11.90 -12.03
N LEU A 42 20.96 -11.32 -12.21
CA LEU A 42 21.31 -10.00 -11.69
C LEU A 42 21.94 -9.16 -12.81
N ASP A 43 21.33 -8.01 -13.09
CA ASP A 43 21.88 -6.99 -14.00
C ASP A 43 21.57 -5.60 -13.43
N GLY A 44 22.39 -5.15 -12.48
CA GLY A 44 22.11 -4.00 -11.63
C GLY A 44 21.05 -4.27 -10.56
N VAL A 45 19.91 -4.83 -10.97
CA VAL A 45 18.82 -5.33 -10.12
C VAL A 45 18.51 -6.80 -10.42
N TYR A 46 17.81 -7.47 -9.51
CA TYR A 46 17.30 -8.81 -9.79
C TYR A 46 16.26 -8.78 -10.91
N TYR A 47 16.34 -9.75 -11.81
CA TYR A 47 15.35 -10.00 -12.84
C TYR A 47 14.99 -11.48 -12.88
N GLU A 48 13.72 -11.80 -13.10
CA GLU A 48 13.30 -13.18 -13.34
C GLU A 48 13.83 -13.65 -14.70
N ALA A 49 14.62 -14.71 -14.70
CA ALA A 49 15.24 -15.21 -15.91
C ALA A 49 14.35 -16.27 -16.56
N GLU A 50 13.94 -16.02 -17.82
CA GLU A 50 13.26 -17.01 -18.66
C GLU A 50 14.24 -18.03 -19.27
N THR A 51 15.51 -17.64 -19.40
CA THR A 51 16.58 -18.51 -19.91
C THR A 51 17.81 -18.49 -19.01
N ILE A 52 18.41 -19.68 -18.88
CA ILE A 52 19.67 -19.90 -18.19
C ILE A 52 20.77 -19.92 -19.26
N GLU A 53 21.52 -18.82 -19.34
CA GLU A 53 22.57 -18.61 -20.33
C GLU A 53 23.92 -19.18 -19.86
N PRO A 54 24.72 -19.74 -20.78
CA PRO A 54 26.06 -20.24 -20.45
C PRO A 54 26.96 -19.14 -19.89
N GLY A 55 27.69 -19.46 -18.82
CA GLY A 55 28.66 -18.55 -18.20
C GLY A 55 28.06 -17.48 -17.29
N LYS A 56 26.74 -17.50 -17.07
CA LYS A 56 26.06 -16.64 -16.07
C LYS A 56 25.70 -17.44 -14.81
N GLY A 57 25.64 -16.72 -13.68
CA GLY A 57 25.15 -17.24 -12.40
C GLY A 57 23.69 -16.84 -12.18
N TYR A 58 22.93 -17.74 -11.58
CA TYR A 58 21.50 -17.59 -11.30
C TYR A 58 21.20 -18.03 -9.88
N TRP A 59 20.27 -17.31 -9.24
CA TRP A 59 19.67 -17.71 -7.99
C TRP A 59 18.51 -18.67 -8.26
N VAL A 60 18.34 -19.65 -7.37
CA VAL A 60 17.19 -20.54 -7.30
C VAL A 60 16.81 -20.76 -5.84
N ARG A 61 15.51 -20.78 -5.54
CA ARG A 61 15.04 -21.12 -4.20
C ARG A 61 14.62 -22.59 -4.16
N ALA A 62 15.21 -23.34 -3.24
CA ALA A 62 14.82 -24.71 -2.95
C ALA A 62 13.86 -24.77 -1.75
N THR A 63 12.87 -25.65 -1.81
CA THR A 63 11.90 -25.91 -0.73
C THR A 63 12.42 -26.89 0.32
N GLN A 64 13.47 -27.65 0.00
CA GLN A 64 14.16 -28.59 0.89
C GLN A 64 15.56 -28.91 0.35
N ASP A 65 16.41 -29.52 1.19
CA ASP A 65 17.70 -30.06 0.77
C ASP A 65 17.51 -31.19 -0.27
N GLY A 66 18.35 -31.22 -1.30
CA GLY A 66 18.30 -32.28 -2.30
C GLY A 66 19.19 -32.05 -3.51
N GLU A 67 18.97 -32.84 -4.55
CA GLU A 67 19.68 -32.71 -5.82
C GLU A 67 18.68 -32.57 -6.97
N THR A 68 19.04 -31.74 -7.95
CA THR A 68 18.32 -31.62 -9.21
C THR A 68 19.27 -31.71 -10.37
N THR A 69 18.81 -32.26 -11.49
CA THR A 69 19.63 -32.45 -12.69
C THR A 69 19.07 -31.62 -13.83
N LEU A 70 19.85 -30.68 -14.35
CA LEU A 70 19.53 -30.01 -15.61
C LEU A 70 20.06 -30.84 -16.76
N SER A 71 19.21 -31.11 -17.75
CA SER A 71 19.62 -31.78 -18.99
C SER A 71 19.04 -31.07 -20.21
N SER A 72 19.87 -30.79 -21.22
CA SER A 72 19.42 -30.08 -22.44
C SER A 72 18.57 -30.94 -23.38
N GLY A 73 18.36 -32.22 -23.05
CA GLY A 73 17.69 -33.22 -23.90
C GLY A 73 16.32 -33.69 -23.39
N SER A 74 15.83 -33.16 -22.26
CA SER A 74 14.56 -33.61 -21.67
C SER A 74 13.35 -33.14 -22.51
N SER A 75 12.71 -34.06 -23.24
CA SER A 75 11.40 -33.84 -23.88
C SER A 75 10.21 -33.94 -22.91
N ALA A 76 10.47 -33.90 -21.60
CA ALA A 76 9.42 -33.94 -20.58
C ALA A 76 8.58 -32.65 -20.65
N LYS A 77 7.28 -32.78 -20.36
CA LYS A 77 6.35 -31.65 -20.29
C LYS A 77 6.86 -30.69 -19.20
N GLN A 78 7.27 -29.49 -19.61
CA GLN A 78 7.74 -28.47 -18.68
C GLN A 78 6.57 -27.98 -17.81
N VAL A 79 6.81 -27.93 -16.50
CA VAL A 79 5.92 -27.25 -15.56
C VAL A 79 6.21 -25.76 -15.62
N SER A 80 5.27 -24.99 -16.15
CA SER A 80 5.38 -23.52 -16.15
C SER A 80 4.78 -22.95 -14.87
N PHE A 81 5.48 -21.97 -14.31
CA PHE A 81 5.00 -21.20 -13.17
C PHE A 81 3.73 -20.42 -13.55
N VAL A 82 2.72 -20.46 -12.68
CA VAL A 82 1.49 -19.67 -12.85
C VAL A 82 1.66 -18.35 -12.10
N ASN A 83 1.73 -17.24 -12.83
CA ASN A 83 1.86 -15.93 -12.23
C ASN A 83 0.51 -15.43 -11.68
N ARG A 84 0.35 -15.44 -10.35
CA ARG A 84 -0.82 -14.93 -9.60
C ARG A 84 -0.90 -13.41 -9.44
N VAL A 85 0.13 -12.65 -9.85
CA VAL A 85 0.14 -11.17 -9.67
C VAL A 85 0.02 -10.38 -10.97
N GLU A 86 -0.37 -11.04 -12.07
CA GLU A 86 -0.57 -10.39 -13.37
C GLU A 86 -1.59 -9.24 -13.30
N ASP A 87 -2.71 -9.49 -12.63
CA ASP A 87 -3.79 -8.52 -12.42
C ASP A 87 -3.74 -7.86 -11.02
N ALA A 88 -2.63 -7.97 -10.30
CA ALA A 88 -2.50 -7.37 -8.96
C ALA A 88 -2.25 -5.86 -9.04
N ASN A 89 -2.51 -5.16 -7.93
CA ASN A 89 -2.01 -3.79 -7.79
C ASN A 89 -0.48 -3.85 -7.82
N SER A 90 0.13 -2.81 -8.37
CA SER A 90 1.57 -2.74 -8.48
C SER A 90 2.11 -1.36 -8.18
N ILE A 91 3.35 -1.34 -7.69
CA ILE A 91 4.10 -0.14 -7.37
C ILE A 91 5.54 -0.34 -7.82
N THR A 92 6.01 0.57 -8.65
CA THR A 92 7.33 0.53 -9.28
C THR A 92 8.18 1.64 -8.71
N PHE A 93 9.31 1.26 -8.14
CA PHE A 93 10.30 2.18 -7.60
C PHE A 93 11.47 2.29 -8.57
N SER A 94 11.96 3.50 -8.81
CA SER A 94 13.12 3.72 -9.68
C SER A 94 13.98 4.91 -9.26
N ASN A 95 15.24 4.89 -9.68
CA ASN A 95 16.21 5.96 -9.45
C ASN A 95 16.87 6.45 -10.76
N GLU A 96 16.09 6.50 -11.83
CA GLU A 96 16.48 6.75 -13.24
C GLU A 96 17.32 5.64 -13.89
N LYS A 97 18.22 5.00 -13.14
CA LYS A 97 19.10 3.93 -13.64
C LYS A 97 18.51 2.54 -13.43
N HIS A 98 17.93 2.31 -12.26
CA HIS A 98 17.37 1.03 -11.84
C HIS A 98 15.87 1.16 -11.55
N SER A 99 15.17 0.05 -11.68
CA SER A 99 13.74 -0.03 -11.42
C SER A 99 13.37 -1.40 -10.85
N THR A 100 12.49 -1.41 -9.86
CA THR A 100 11.96 -2.63 -9.25
C THR A 100 10.46 -2.49 -9.04
N LYS A 101 9.71 -3.51 -9.48
CA LYS A 101 8.26 -3.56 -9.37
C LYS A 101 7.85 -4.52 -8.26
N LEU A 102 7.03 -4.02 -7.34
CA LEU A 102 6.38 -4.78 -6.28
C LEU A 102 4.88 -4.88 -6.54
N TYR A 103 4.25 -5.87 -5.91
CA TYR A 103 2.84 -6.18 -6.07
C TYR A 103 2.11 -6.18 -4.73
N PHE A 104 0.82 -5.87 -4.72
CA PHE A 104 0.04 -5.92 -3.50
C PHE A 104 -1.45 -6.19 -3.73
N GLY A 105 -2.14 -6.66 -2.69
CA GLY A 105 -3.60 -6.83 -2.72
C GLY A 105 -4.16 -7.99 -3.54
N ALA A 106 -3.31 -8.83 -4.13
CA ALA A 106 -3.73 -10.11 -4.73
C ALA A 106 -4.01 -11.16 -3.64
N GLU A 107 -4.73 -12.24 -3.96
CA GLU A 107 -4.84 -13.43 -3.12
C GLU A 107 -3.90 -14.51 -3.69
N ILE A 108 -2.95 -14.98 -2.89
CA ILE A 108 -1.97 -15.99 -3.31
C ILE A 108 -2.06 -17.18 -2.34
N PRO A 109 -2.20 -18.42 -2.84
CA PRO A 109 -2.17 -19.62 -1.99
C PRO A 109 -0.89 -19.69 -1.15
N GLU A 110 -0.99 -20.16 0.09
CA GLU A 110 0.14 -20.17 1.04
C GLU A 110 1.37 -20.90 0.47
N GLU A 111 1.15 -22.02 -0.23
CA GLU A 111 2.18 -22.82 -0.89
C GLU A 111 2.88 -22.10 -2.07
N GLU A 112 2.24 -21.07 -2.64
CA GLU A 112 2.77 -20.30 -3.76
C GLU A 112 3.42 -18.98 -3.32
N ILE A 113 3.26 -18.55 -2.05
CA ILE A 113 3.80 -17.27 -1.55
C ILE A 113 5.30 -17.17 -1.80
N LEU A 114 6.06 -18.24 -1.56
CA LEU A 114 7.53 -18.23 -1.73
C LEU A 114 7.98 -18.04 -3.18
N SER A 115 7.11 -18.24 -4.17
CA SER A 115 7.37 -17.89 -5.57
C SER A 115 7.59 -16.38 -5.76
N TYR A 116 7.14 -15.58 -4.81
CA TYR A 116 7.26 -14.13 -4.79
C TYR A 116 8.36 -13.62 -3.87
N SER A 117 9.27 -14.49 -3.47
CA SER A 117 10.45 -14.07 -2.72
C SER A 117 11.58 -13.60 -3.63
N LEU A 118 12.44 -12.76 -3.08
CA LEU A 118 13.60 -12.19 -3.76
C LEU A 118 14.90 -12.79 -3.19
N PRO A 119 15.95 -12.91 -4.01
CA PRO A 119 17.26 -13.35 -3.52
C PRO A 119 17.87 -12.38 -2.49
N PRO A 120 18.85 -12.83 -1.69
CA PRO A 120 19.44 -12.01 -0.63
C PRO A 120 20.15 -10.77 -1.18
N THR A 121 20.00 -9.62 -0.53
CA THR A 121 20.80 -8.42 -0.86
C THR A 121 22.29 -8.62 -0.55
N PHE A 122 23.14 -7.74 -1.09
CA PHE A 122 24.58 -7.75 -0.79
C PHE A 122 25.14 -6.32 -0.66
N PRO A 123 26.27 -6.12 0.07
CA PRO A 123 26.74 -4.78 0.45
C PRO A 123 27.06 -3.80 -0.69
N GLN A 124 27.31 -4.28 -1.91
CA GLN A 124 27.63 -3.44 -3.08
C GLN A 124 26.43 -3.19 -4.00
N MET A 125 25.23 -3.62 -3.60
CA MET A 125 24.01 -3.41 -4.35
C MET A 125 23.62 -1.92 -4.31
N GLU A 126 23.58 -1.27 -5.47
CA GLU A 126 23.30 0.17 -5.58
C GLU A 126 21.81 0.50 -5.48
N PHE A 127 20.95 -0.46 -5.86
CA PHE A 127 19.51 -0.31 -5.83
C PHE A 127 18.81 -1.65 -5.59
N ASP A 128 17.86 -1.66 -4.67
CA ASP A 128 16.94 -2.77 -4.44
C ASP A 128 15.75 -2.29 -3.63
N VAL A 129 14.56 -2.75 -3.98
CA VAL A 129 13.34 -2.43 -3.25
C VAL A 129 12.55 -3.72 -3.05
N ARG A 130 12.19 -4.00 -1.81
CA ARG A 130 11.47 -5.23 -1.42
C ARG A 130 10.56 -4.97 -0.25
N PHE A 131 9.55 -5.81 -0.04
CA PHE A 131 8.89 -5.89 1.24
C PHE A 131 9.77 -6.66 2.24
N SER A 132 9.63 -6.35 3.52
CA SER A 132 10.29 -7.08 4.60
C SER A 132 10.02 -8.59 4.51
N GLY A 133 11.03 -9.38 4.86
CA GLY A 133 11.01 -10.84 4.66
C GLY A 133 11.42 -11.29 3.26
N ASP A 134 12.11 -10.43 2.51
CA ASP A 134 12.60 -10.69 1.15
C ASP A 134 11.48 -11.01 0.16
N MET A 135 10.40 -10.22 0.18
CA MET A 135 9.21 -10.47 -0.65
C MET A 135 9.03 -9.37 -1.70
N LYS A 136 8.55 -9.75 -2.89
CA LYS A 136 8.10 -8.80 -3.92
C LYS A 136 6.60 -8.50 -3.88
N TYR A 137 5.88 -9.13 -2.95
CA TYR A 137 4.43 -9.05 -2.83
C TYR A 137 3.96 -8.96 -1.38
N VAL A 138 2.83 -8.26 -1.15
CA VAL A 138 2.11 -8.29 0.13
C VAL A 138 0.59 -8.26 -0.03
N LYS A 139 -0.15 -8.93 0.86
CA LYS A 139 -1.62 -8.96 0.79
C LYS A 139 -2.28 -7.67 1.28
N GLU A 140 -2.04 -7.31 2.54
CA GLU A 140 -2.80 -6.25 3.23
C GLU A 140 -1.92 -5.09 3.72
N ALA A 141 -0.70 -5.40 4.17
CA ALA A 141 0.25 -4.41 4.64
C ALA A 141 1.67 -4.99 4.68
N GLY A 142 2.66 -4.16 4.36
CA GLY A 142 4.08 -4.52 4.43
C GLY A 142 4.97 -3.30 4.53
N ASP A 143 6.05 -3.43 5.27
CA ASP A 143 7.15 -2.46 5.26
C ASP A 143 7.96 -2.70 3.98
N ILE A 144 8.25 -1.63 3.26
CA ILE A 144 9.04 -1.61 2.03
C ILE A 144 10.43 -1.12 2.40
N GLU A 145 11.41 -1.98 2.24
CA GLU A 145 12.84 -1.70 2.44
C GLU A 145 13.44 -1.20 1.13
N ILE A 146 14.20 -0.11 1.20
CA ILE A 146 14.73 0.58 0.03
C ILE A 146 16.24 0.74 0.20
N LEU A 147 16.99 0.07 -0.66
CA LEU A 147 18.38 0.38 -0.96
C LEU A 147 18.38 1.32 -2.16
N ASN A 148 18.80 2.56 -1.96
CA ASN A 148 18.93 3.55 -3.03
C ASN A 148 20.10 4.48 -2.72
N THR A 149 20.97 4.68 -3.70
CA THR A 149 22.12 5.60 -3.60
C THR A 149 21.84 6.98 -4.20
N SER A 150 20.68 7.17 -4.83
CA SER A 150 20.23 8.46 -5.38
C SER A 150 19.47 9.29 -4.33
N ASP A 151 19.51 10.61 -4.48
CA ASP A 151 18.76 11.56 -3.66
C ASP A 151 17.26 11.55 -3.92
N PHE A 152 16.82 10.90 -5.01
CA PHE A 152 15.42 10.83 -5.40
C PHE A 152 15.01 9.39 -5.64
N ILE A 153 13.73 9.12 -5.36
CA ILE A 153 13.05 7.90 -5.77
C ILE A 153 11.75 8.26 -6.47
N PHE A 154 11.58 7.72 -7.67
CA PHE A 154 10.36 7.86 -8.47
C PHE A 154 9.50 6.62 -8.24
N ILE A 155 8.25 6.86 -7.92
CA ILE A 155 7.26 5.83 -7.62
C ILE A 155 6.15 5.95 -8.64
N ASP A 156 5.89 4.87 -9.38
CA ASP A 156 4.77 4.75 -10.32
C ASP A 156 3.87 3.61 -9.83
N TYR A 157 2.62 3.90 -9.50
CA TYR A 157 1.68 2.90 -8.99
C TYR A 157 0.47 2.75 -9.91
N ASN A 158 -0.05 1.54 -9.95
CA ASN A 158 -1.25 1.18 -10.69
C ASN A 158 -2.09 0.21 -9.86
N LEU A 159 -3.29 0.63 -9.50
CA LEU A 159 -4.28 -0.19 -8.80
C LEU A 159 -5.28 -0.73 -9.82
N SER A 160 -5.26 -2.05 -10.02
CA SER A 160 -6.12 -2.79 -10.93
C SER A 160 -7.47 -3.15 -10.29
N ASN A 161 -7.48 -3.33 -8.96
CA ASN A 161 -8.66 -3.75 -8.21
C ASN A 161 -9.28 -2.58 -7.45
N LYS A 162 -10.61 -2.47 -7.52
CA LYS A 162 -11.35 -1.66 -6.55
C LYS A 162 -11.23 -2.34 -5.19
N THR A 163 -10.52 -1.70 -4.27
CA THR A 163 -10.59 -2.01 -2.85
C THR A 163 -12.07 -1.94 -2.40
N ASP A 164 -12.43 -2.59 -1.29
CA ASP A 164 -13.72 -2.32 -0.62
C ASP A 164 -13.95 -0.80 -0.53
N ASP A 165 -15.18 -0.32 -0.73
CA ASP A 165 -15.52 1.11 -0.82
C ASP A 165 -15.00 1.93 0.38
N ASN A 166 -14.73 1.25 1.51
CA ASN A 166 -14.28 1.85 2.77
C ASN A 166 -12.78 1.65 3.06
N LEU A 167 -12.04 1.01 2.17
CA LEU A 167 -10.62 0.75 2.34
C LEU A 167 -9.83 1.46 1.26
N ILE A 168 -8.78 2.16 1.66
CA ILE A 168 -7.84 2.80 0.75
C ILE A 168 -6.43 2.29 1.01
N TRP A 169 -5.62 2.23 -0.04
CA TRP A 169 -4.20 1.97 0.11
C TRP A 169 -3.49 3.26 0.50
N VAL A 170 -2.68 3.18 1.56
CA VAL A 170 -1.87 4.29 2.03
C VAL A 170 -0.42 3.85 2.13
N MET A 171 0.44 4.67 1.54
CA MET A 171 1.88 4.57 1.69
C MET A 171 2.35 5.66 2.65
N THR A 172 3.06 5.28 3.70
CA THR A 172 3.54 6.20 4.73
C THR A 172 5.06 6.22 4.78
N THR A 173 5.64 7.41 4.87
CA THR A 173 7.09 7.59 5.04
C THR A 173 7.52 7.40 6.48
N GLN A 174 8.83 7.26 6.73
CA GLN A 174 9.40 7.26 8.09
C GLN A 174 9.12 8.57 8.87
N SER A 175 8.88 9.70 8.18
CA SER A 175 8.51 10.97 8.82
C SER A 175 7.03 11.06 9.18
N GLY A 176 6.21 10.09 8.76
CA GLY A 176 4.77 10.08 8.98
C GLY A 176 3.95 10.78 7.89
N GLU A 177 4.56 11.15 6.77
CA GLU A 177 3.84 11.67 5.60
C GLU A 177 3.07 10.54 4.94
N GLU A 178 1.79 10.76 4.65
CA GLU A 178 0.89 9.76 4.03
C GLU A 178 0.60 10.12 2.57
N TYR A 179 0.71 9.13 1.68
CA TYR A 179 0.28 9.17 0.30
C TYR A 179 -0.88 8.21 0.11
N ILE A 180 -2.04 8.73 -0.27
CA ILE A 180 -3.21 7.92 -0.62
C ILE A 180 -3.03 7.43 -2.06
N LEU A 181 -3.04 6.12 -2.25
CA LEU A 181 -2.89 5.50 -3.56
C LEU A 181 -4.29 5.18 -4.12
N ASP A 182 -4.65 5.86 -5.20
CA ASP A 182 -5.91 5.65 -5.93
C ASP A 182 -5.65 5.70 -7.44
N GLY A 183 -6.25 4.77 -8.19
CA GLY A 183 -6.08 4.62 -9.63
C GLY A 183 -4.62 4.42 -10.04
N SER A 184 -4.06 5.35 -10.81
CA SER A 184 -2.66 5.31 -11.23
C SER A 184 -2.07 6.71 -11.23
N ASP A 185 -0.94 6.88 -10.57
CA ASP A 185 -0.24 8.16 -10.50
C ASP A 185 1.25 7.97 -10.21
N LYS A 186 1.97 9.09 -10.15
CA LYS A 186 3.40 9.16 -9.88
C LYS A 186 3.70 10.00 -8.65
N ILE A 187 4.59 9.51 -7.80
CA ILE A 187 5.09 10.21 -6.63
C ILE A 187 6.61 10.35 -6.77
N ILE A 188 7.15 11.48 -6.33
CA ILE A 188 8.59 11.70 -6.21
C ILE A 188 8.88 11.97 -4.76
N ILE A 189 9.71 11.13 -4.14
CA ILE A 189 10.20 11.35 -2.79
C ILE A 189 11.65 11.83 -2.89
N SER A 190 11.94 12.96 -2.24
CA SER A 190 13.27 13.55 -2.18
C SER A 190 13.93 13.25 -0.83
N GLY A 191 15.23 12.99 -0.86
CA GLY A 191 16.05 12.65 0.31
C GLY A 191 16.22 11.14 0.53
N ASN A 192 17.08 10.81 1.49
CA ASN A 192 17.43 9.43 1.84
C ASN A 192 16.24 8.71 2.47
N THR A 193 15.43 8.05 1.65
CA THR A 193 14.32 7.19 2.09
C THR A 193 14.81 5.75 2.12
N SER A 194 14.86 5.15 3.30
CA SER A 194 15.28 3.74 3.48
C SER A 194 14.11 2.79 3.74
N MET A 195 12.97 3.32 4.16
CA MET A 195 11.78 2.52 4.44
C MET A 195 10.52 3.31 4.15
N LEU A 196 9.52 2.62 3.62
CA LEU A 196 8.14 3.07 3.52
C LEU A 196 7.23 2.00 4.12
N LYS A 197 5.99 2.35 4.44
CA LYS A 197 5.00 1.38 4.87
C LYS A 197 3.78 1.45 3.96
N LEU A 198 3.44 0.33 3.33
CA LEU A 198 2.23 0.20 2.53
C LEU A 198 1.19 -0.55 3.35
N HIS A 199 -0.03 -0.03 3.46
CA HIS A 199 -1.10 -0.70 4.20
C HIS A 199 -2.49 -0.26 3.74
N LEU A 200 -3.48 -1.12 3.98
CA LEU A 200 -4.88 -0.74 3.93
C LEU A 200 -5.26 0.12 5.14
N LYS A 201 -5.95 1.23 4.87
CA LYS A 201 -6.51 2.13 5.88
C LYS A 201 -8.02 2.23 5.69
N ASN A 202 -8.76 2.08 6.79
CA ASN A 202 -10.21 2.25 6.78
C ASN A 202 -10.56 3.75 6.73
N THR A 203 -11.39 4.14 5.78
CA THR A 203 -11.89 5.51 5.62
C THR A 203 -13.10 5.77 6.51
N ILE A 204 -13.78 4.73 7.00
CA ILE A 204 -14.84 4.85 7.99
C ILE A 204 -14.22 5.23 9.33
N PRO A 205 -14.64 6.35 9.95
CA PRO A 205 -14.23 6.70 11.30
C PRO A 205 -14.59 5.58 12.29
N SER A 206 -13.72 5.31 13.26
CA SER A 206 -13.99 4.30 14.30
C SER A 206 -14.92 4.80 15.40
N GLU A 207 -15.07 6.12 15.55
CA GLU A 207 -15.85 6.74 16.61
C GLU A 207 -16.60 8.00 16.16
N ILE A 208 -17.62 8.38 16.95
CA ILE A 208 -18.29 9.66 16.81
C ILE A 208 -17.41 10.74 17.43
N ALA A 209 -16.97 11.71 16.63
CA ALA A 209 -16.19 12.85 17.10
C ALA A 209 -16.79 14.17 16.62
N LEU A 210 -16.64 15.22 17.45
CA LEU A 210 -16.98 16.60 17.10
C LEU A 210 -15.70 17.43 17.13
N VAL A 211 -15.31 17.95 15.98
CA VAL A 211 -14.08 18.74 15.79
C VAL A 211 -14.33 20.20 16.17
N ALA A 212 -13.28 20.89 16.60
CA ALA A 212 -13.32 22.34 16.79
C ALA A 212 -13.69 23.04 15.46
N ALA A 213 -14.60 24.00 15.50
CA ALA A 213 -14.95 24.75 14.30
C ALA A 213 -13.76 25.60 13.82
N TYR A 214 -13.57 25.71 12.52
CA TYR A 214 -12.52 26.53 11.93
C TYR A 214 -13.03 27.34 10.73
N PRO A 215 -12.68 28.64 10.60
CA PRO A 215 -11.96 29.44 11.59
C PRO A 215 -12.75 29.66 12.88
N ASN A 216 -12.08 29.90 14.02
CA ASN A 216 -12.73 30.32 15.27
C ASN A 216 -11.75 31.19 16.08
N PRO A 217 -12.01 32.51 16.28
CA PRO A 217 -13.21 33.25 15.87
C PRO A 217 -13.41 33.32 14.34
N PHE A 218 -14.64 33.52 13.88
CA PHE A 218 -14.97 33.56 12.45
C PHE A 218 -15.75 34.81 12.01
N ASN A 219 -15.59 35.18 10.73
CA ASN A 219 -16.37 36.19 10.02
C ASN A 219 -16.29 35.97 8.48
N PRO A 220 -17.38 35.75 7.73
CA PRO A 220 -18.74 35.46 8.18
C PRO A 220 -19.04 33.96 8.34
N VAL A 221 -18.15 33.06 7.89
CA VAL A 221 -18.41 31.60 7.86
C VAL A 221 -17.37 30.83 8.67
N THR A 222 -17.83 29.80 9.39
CA THR A 222 -17.00 28.74 9.98
C THR A 222 -17.49 27.38 9.51
N THR A 223 -16.59 26.43 9.40
CA THR A 223 -16.91 25.03 9.14
C THR A 223 -16.84 24.22 10.43
N ILE A 224 -17.84 23.37 10.66
CA ILE A 224 -17.91 22.43 11.79
C ILE A 224 -17.76 21.01 11.24
N GLY A 225 -16.69 20.33 11.66
CA GLY A 225 -16.42 18.93 11.29
C GLY A 225 -16.89 17.94 12.34
N TYR A 226 -17.42 16.79 11.92
CA TYR A 226 -17.73 15.65 12.79
C TYR A 226 -17.64 14.32 12.04
N SER A 227 -17.49 13.22 12.79
CA SER A 227 -17.40 11.85 12.24
C SER A 227 -18.51 10.95 12.78
N ILE A 228 -18.93 9.98 11.97
CA ILE A 228 -19.96 8.99 12.29
C ILE A 228 -19.45 7.60 11.88
N PRO A 229 -19.42 6.59 12.78
CA PRO A 229 -18.88 5.25 12.49
C PRO A 229 -19.91 4.26 11.93
N ASP A 230 -21.20 4.49 12.18
CA ASP A 230 -22.31 3.63 11.78
C ASP A 230 -23.55 4.49 11.46
N ILE A 231 -24.58 3.95 10.79
CA ILE A 231 -25.76 4.74 10.43
C ILE A 231 -26.43 5.32 11.69
N LYS A 232 -26.48 6.65 11.80
CA LYS A 232 -27.08 7.37 12.94
C LYS A 232 -27.97 8.51 12.50
N ASN A 233 -29.03 8.77 13.27
CA ASN A 233 -29.75 10.04 13.21
C ASN A 233 -28.91 11.12 13.88
N VAL A 234 -28.38 12.05 13.08
CA VAL A 234 -27.48 13.12 13.51
C VAL A 234 -28.24 14.44 13.61
N LYS A 235 -28.04 15.15 14.72
CA LYS A 235 -28.47 16.53 14.91
C LYS A 235 -27.27 17.42 15.22
N LEU A 236 -27.10 18.47 14.43
CA LEU A 236 -26.12 19.53 14.68
C LEU A 236 -26.86 20.85 14.87
N GLU A 237 -26.76 21.42 16.06
CA GLU A 237 -27.58 22.54 16.50
C GLU A 237 -26.71 23.64 17.11
N ILE A 238 -27.05 24.89 16.84
CA ILE A 238 -26.42 26.10 17.37
C ILE A 238 -27.35 26.72 18.42
N TYR A 239 -26.78 27.10 19.56
CA TYR A 239 -27.47 27.72 20.69
C TYR A 239 -26.75 29.00 21.14
N ASP A 240 -27.49 29.93 21.72
CA ASP A 240 -26.90 31.02 22.50
C ASP A 240 -26.52 30.56 23.92
N LEU A 241 -25.91 31.46 24.71
CA LEU A 241 -25.48 31.18 26.07
C LEU A 241 -26.65 30.95 27.05
N GLN A 242 -27.88 31.33 26.67
CA GLN A 242 -29.09 31.06 27.44
C GLN A 242 -29.70 29.68 27.10
N GLY A 243 -29.09 28.93 26.17
CA GLY A 243 -29.58 27.63 25.72
C GLY A 243 -30.74 27.72 24.73
N LYS A 244 -31.05 28.91 24.20
CA LYS A 244 -32.05 29.06 23.15
C LYS A 244 -31.44 28.64 21.82
N MET A 245 -32.16 27.78 21.11
CA MET A 245 -31.76 27.32 19.78
C MET A 245 -31.78 28.48 18.77
N ILE A 246 -30.64 28.66 18.11
CA ILE A 246 -30.41 29.69 17.09
C ILE A 246 -30.61 29.13 15.69
N ARG A 247 -30.08 27.92 15.44
CA ARG A 247 -30.17 27.24 14.14
C ARG A 247 -29.98 25.73 14.29
N GLN A 248 -30.70 24.97 13.49
CA GLN A 248 -30.41 23.56 13.25
C GLN A 248 -29.72 23.45 11.89
N LEU A 249 -28.50 22.94 11.87
CA LEU A 249 -27.69 22.79 10.67
C LEU A 249 -27.90 21.42 10.03
N VAL A 250 -28.09 20.39 10.85
CA VAL A 250 -28.31 19.00 10.42
C VAL A 250 -29.37 18.35 11.30
N ASN A 251 -30.24 17.55 10.69
CA ASN A 251 -31.22 16.71 11.38
C ASN A 251 -31.68 15.58 10.45
N THR A 252 -30.81 14.60 10.21
CA THR A 252 -31.07 13.50 9.29
C THR A 252 -30.31 12.24 9.70
N SER A 253 -30.77 11.09 9.21
CA SER A 253 -29.95 9.87 9.21
C SER A 253 -28.75 10.05 8.27
N GLN A 254 -27.55 9.71 8.74
CA GLN A 254 -26.31 9.77 7.99
C GLN A 254 -25.59 8.43 8.05
N SER A 255 -24.97 8.04 6.93
CA SER A 255 -24.12 6.87 6.80
C SER A 255 -22.78 7.06 7.54
N PRO A 256 -21.94 6.01 7.66
CA PRO A 256 -20.59 6.18 8.16
C PRO A 256 -19.79 7.17 7.31
N GLY A 257 -19.00 8.04 7.94
CA GLY A 257 -18.17 9.00 7.25
C GLY A 257 -17.79 10.24 8.06
N GLN A 258 -17.00 11.10 7.45
CA GLN A 258 -16.69 12.44 7.96
C GLN A 258 -17.58 13.48 7.27
N TYR A 259 -18.07 14.44 8.04
CA TYR A 259 -19.01 15.46 7.58
C TYR A 259 -18.51 16.85 7.99
N PHE A 260 -18.68 17.81 7.08
CA PHE A 260 -18.32 19.21 7.27
C PHE A 260 -19.53 20.07 6.95
N VAL A 261 -19.91 20.95 7.88
CA VAL A 261 -21.10 21.80 7.73
C VAL A 261 -20.75 23.23 8.07
N ASP A 262 -21.10 24.14 7.17
CA ASP A 262 -20.83 25.55 7.33
C ASP A 262 -21.93 26.25 8.13
N TRP A 263 -21.52 27.19 8.97
CA TRP A 263 -22.40 28.15 9.60
C TRP A 263 -21.94 29.58 9.28
N ASP A 264 -22.87 30.38 8.77
CA ASP A 264 -22.67 31.73 8.26
C ASP A 264 -23.11 32.83 9.25
N GLY A 265 -23.27 32.49 10.53
CA GLY A 265 -23.72 33.43 11.55
C GLY A 265 -25.20 33.84 11.41
N ARG A 266 -26.03 33.09 10.68
CA ARG A 266 -27.48 33.35 10.60
C ARG A 266 -28.31 32.41 11.47
N ASN A 267 -29.45 32.90 11.95
CA ASN A 267 -30.47 32.12 12.66
C ASN A 267 -31.44 31.39 11.70
N LEU A 268 -32.43 30.68 12.26
CA LEU A 268 -33.48 29.97 11.50
C LEU A 268 -34.30 30.86 10.54
N TYR A 269 -34.37 32.17 10.78
CA TYR A 269 -35.09 33.13 9.95
C TYR A 269 -34.19 33.78 8.88
N GLY A 270 -32.95 33.31 8.72
CA GLY A 270 -31.98 33.86 7.77
C GLY A 270 -31.40 35.22 8.19
N GLN A 271 -31.63 35.66 9.43
CA GLN A 271 -31.14 36.91 9.97
C GLN A 271 -29.79 36.70 10.64
N SER A 272 -28.84 37.62 10.42
CA SER A 272 -27.55 37.60 11.12
C SER A 272 -27.73 37.75 12.62
N VAL A 273 -27.02 36.93 13.38
CA VAL A 273 -26.97 37.03 14.84
C VAL A 273 -25.98 38.14 15.26
N SER A 274 -26.03 38.52 16.54
CA SER A 274 -25.06 39.48 17.10
C SER A 274 -23.67 38.86 17.22
N SER A 275 -22.61 39.67 17.18
CA SER A 275 -21.27 39.19 17.56
C SER A 275 -21.30 38.65 18.99
N GLY A 276 -20.64 37.52 19.23
CA GLY A 276 -20.70 36.87 20.53
C GLY A 276 -20.27 35.42 20.51
N THR A 277 -20.41 34.78 21.66
CA THR A 277 -20.15 33.35 21.83
C THR A 277 -21.43 32.55 21.65
N TYR A 278 -21.33 31.47 20.87
CA TYR A 278 -22.38 30.50 20.64
C TYR A 278 -21.88 29.10 21.00
N ILE A 279 -22.82 28.17 21.20
CA ILE A 279 -22.54 26.76 21.46
C ILE A 279 -23.07 25.96 20.29
N TYR A 280 -22.25 25.10 19.72
CA TYR A 280 -22.70 24.09 18.77
C TYR A 280 -22.68 22.72 19.44
N LYS A 281 -23.74 21.95 19.22
CA LYS A 281 -23.95 20.63 19.85
C LYS A 281 -24.24 19.60 18.77
N LEU A 282 -23.49 18.51 18.81
CA LEU A 282 -23.74 17.30 18.03
C LEU A 282 -24.44 16.27 18.90
N THR A 283 -25.53 15.71 18.41
CA THR A 283 -26.23 14.55 19.02
C THR A 283 -26.36 13.45 17.97
N ALA A 284 -25.93 12.23 18.30
CA ALA A 284 -25.99 11.06 17.42
C ALA A 284 -26.19 9.78 18.26
N GLY A 285 -27.41 9.25 18.30
CA GLY A 285 -27.77 8.18 19.24
C GLY A 285 -27.60 8.66 20.70
N GLU A 286 -26.88 7.87 21.51
CA GLU A 286 -26.53 8.21 22.90
C GLU A 286 -25.38 9.24 23.01
N PHE A 287 -24.63 9.48 21.92
CA PHE A 287 -23.54 10.45 21.92
C PHE A 287 -24.09 11.88 21.89
N SER A 288 -23.58 12.73 22.79
CA SER A 288 -23.88 14.16 22.82
C SER A 288 -22.64 14.95 23.25
N ARG A 289 -22.14 15.83 22.38
CA ARG A 289 -20.99 16.70 22.67
C ARG A 289 -21.29 18.13 22.22
N ALA A 290 -20.82 19.11 23.00
CA ALA A 290 -20.98 20.52 22.71
C ALA A 290 -19.66 21.28 22.86
N ASN A 291 -19.43 22.24 21.97
CA ASN A 291 -18.23 23.08 21.94
C ASN A 291 -18.65 24.55 21.72
N LYS A 292 -17.74 25.49 21.99
CA LYS A 292 -17.97 26.94 21.85
C LYS A 292 -17.38 27.46 20.55
N ILE A 293 -18.06 28.46 19.96
CA ILE A 293 -17.60 29.22 18.79
C ILE A 293 -17.85 30.70 18.99
N VAL A 294 -16.97 31.53 18.43
CA VAL A 294 -17.03 32.99 18.54
C VAL A 294 -17.26 33.60 17.17
N PHE A 295 -18.39 34.30 17.02
CA PHE A 295 -18.73 35.03 15.81
C PHE A 295 -18.35 36.50 15.96
N LEU A 296 -17.61 37.03 14.98
CA LEU A 296 -17.25 38.43 14.87
C LEU A 296 -17.95 39.04 13.65
N LYS A 297 -18.47 40.25 13.81
CA LYS A 297 -19.12 41.01 12.74
C LYS A 297 -18.20 42.14 12.30
#